data_AF-A0A1G6G5B3-F1
#
_entry.id   AF-A0A1G6G5B3-F1
#
_cell.length_a   1.000
_cell.length_b   1.000
_cell.length_c   1.000
_cell.angle_alpha   90.00
_cell.angle_beta   90.00
_cell.angle_gamma   90.00
#
_symmetry.space_group_name_H-M   'P 1'
#
loop_
_entity.id
_entity.type
_entity.pdbx_description
1 polymer ?
#
loop_
_entity_poly.entity_id
_entity_poly.type
_entity_poly.pdbx_seq_one_letter_code
_entity_poly.pdbx_strand_id
1 'polypeptide(L)'
;MLTILRETYPAAKKEHICEFCACKIQPGQKYVRQTNVYDGVVYDFITHQECKEVAHELRMYDDCDDSGLDGESFREELDSYVYANHYDEHTDDVYTSWQLNRYEIAKKVLNELKQDR
;
A
#
# COMPACT_ATOMS: atom_id res chain seq x y z
N MET A 1 17.51 -8.20 -9.47
CA MET A 1 16.12 -8.68 -9.66
C MET A 1 15.55 -9.33 -8.42
N LEU A 2 14.56 -8.67 -7.84
CA LEU A 2 13.64 -9.20 -6.85
C LEU A 2 12.93 -10.43 -7.42
N THR A 3 12.95 -11.54 -6.69
CA THR A 3 12.19 -12.74 -7.06
C THR A 3 11.24 -13.11 -5.93
N ILE A 4 9.96 -13.30 -6.27
CA ILE A 4 8.93 -13.76 -5.33
C ILE A 4 9.02 -15.28 -5.25
N LEU A 5 9.39 -15.80 -4.08
CA LEU A 5 9.44 -17.24 -3.82
C LEU A 5 8.07 -17.80 -3.41
N ARG A 6 7.30 -17.00 -2.67
CA ARG A 6 6.00 -17.41 -2.13
C ARG A 6 5.14 -16.20 -1.82
N GLU A 7 3.83 -16.35 -2.00
CA GLU A 7 2.86 -15.39 -1.50
C GLU A 7 1.73 -16.11 -0.76
N THR A 8 1.29 -15.54 0.37
CA THR A 8 0.20 -16.10 1.18
C THR A 8 -0.69 -15.01 1.77
N TYR A 9 -1.91 -15.42 2.16
CA TYR A 9 -2.95 -14.55 2.71
C TYR A 9 -3.40 -15.01 4.10
N PRO A 10 -2.51 -15.06 5.11
CA PRO A 10 -2.86 -15.50 6.45
C PRO A 10 -3.70 -14.45 7.21
N ALA A 11 -4.36 -14.91 8.28
CA ALA A 11 -4.85 -14.02 9.33
C ALA A 11 -3.74 -13.76 10.36
N ALA A 12 -3.58 -12.51 10.77
CA ALA A 12 -2.57 -12.09 11.74
C ALA A 12 -2.82 -12.73 13.11
N LYS A 13 -1.82 -13.44 13.64
CA LYS A 13 -1.87 -14.00 15.01
C LYS A 13 -1.33 -13.03 16.07
N LYS A 14 -0.60 -12.02 15.62
CA LYS A 14 -0.03 -10.92 16.41
C LYS A 14 -0.06 -9.66 15.57
N GLU A 15 0.20 -8.52 16.17
CA GLU A 15 0.37 -7.27 15.44
C GLU A 15 1.57 -7.37 14.47
N HIS A 16 1.38 -6.84 13.26
CA HIS A 16 2.44 -6.61 12.29
C HIS A 16 2.40 -5.14 11.85
N ILE A 17 3.47 -4.66 11.23
CA ILE A 17 3.48 -3.37 10.54
C ILE A 17 3.43 -3.66 9.04
N CYS A 18 2.54 -2.96 8.34
CA CYS A 18 2.47 -2.99 6.90
C CYS A 18 3.66 -2.21 6.33
N GLU A 19 4.46 -2.86 5.48
CA GLU A 19 5.65 -2.26 4.86
C GLU A 19 5.33 -1.22 3.79
N PHE A 20 4.08 -1.15 3.33
CA PHE A 20 3.60 -0.04 2.49
C PHE A 20 3.18 1.17 3.31
N CYS A 21 2.07 1.09 4.05
CA CYS A 21 1.49 2.28 4.68
C CYS A 21 2.06 2.61 6.07
N ALA A 22 2.99 1.79 6.60
CA ALA A 22 3.55 1.86 7.95
C ALA A 22 2.51 1.75 9.09
N CYS A 23 1.25 1.42 8.79
CA CYS A 23 0.21 1.23 9.79
C CYS A 23 0.19 -0.21 10.30
N LYS A 24 -0.43 -0.40 11.48
CA LYS A 24 -0.58 -1.70 12.13
C LYS A 24 -1.57 -2.60 11.39
N ILE A 25 -1.20 -3.86 11.23
CA ILE A 25 -2.11 -4.98 10.91
C ILE A 25 -2.48 -5.63 12.24
N GLN A 26 -3.75 -5.56 12.60
CA GLN A 26 -4.23 -6.04 13.90
C GLN A 26 -4.40 -7.56 13.93
N PRO A 27 -4.30 -8.22 15.10
CA PRO A 27 -4.66 -9.63 15.24
C PRO A 27 -6.05 -9.93 14.66
N GLY A 28 -6.17 -11.01 13.90
CA GLY A 28 -7.38 -11.43 13.20
C GLY A 28 -7.54 -10.83 11.79
N GLN A 29 -6.83 -9.75 11.47
CA GLN A 29 -6.89 -9.15 10.13
C GLN A 29 -6.17 -10.04 9.10
N LYS A 30 -6.75 -10.17 7.89
CA LYS A 30 -6.06 -10.79 6.76
C LYS A 30 -5.01 -9.84 6.20
N TYR A 31 -3.87 -10.39 5.81
CA TYR A 31 -2.76 -9.61 5.27
C TYR A 31 -2.01 -10.42 4.21
N VAL A 32 -1.17 -9.75 3.43
CA VAL A 32 -0.30 -10.40 2.44
C VAL A 32 1.07 -10.61 3.07
N ARG A 33 1.55 -11.85 3.02
CA ARG A 33 2.94 -12.19 3.31
C ARG A 33 3.59 -12.70 2.04
N GLN A 34 4.50 -11.91 1.48
CA GLN A 34 5.29 -12.26 0.32
C GLN A 34 6.70 -12.62 0.79
N THR A 35 7.20 -13.80 0.46
CA THR A 35 8.59 -14.19 0.71
C THR A 35 9.39 -13.93 -0.57
N ASN A 36 10.43 -13.12 -0.43
CA ASN A 36 11.25 -12.58 -1.50
C ASN A 36 12.68 -13.08 -1.40
N VAL A 37 13.40 -13.05 -2.51
CA VAL A 37 14.86 -13.05 -2.54
C VAL A 37 15.36 -11.86 -3.34
N TYR A 38 16.29 -11.10 -2.76
CA TYR A 38 16.97 -9.98 -3.39
C TYR A 38 18.46 -10.04 -3.03
N ASP A 39 19.32 -10.04 -4.04
CA ASP A 39 20.78 -10.19 -3.89
C ASP A 39 21.20 -11.40 -3.01
N GLY A 40 20.50 -12.53 -3.20
CA GLY A 40 20.72 -13.76 -2.42
C GLY A 40 20.16 -13.75 -0.99
N VAL A 41 19.62 -12.61 -0.53
CA VAL A 41 19.02 -12.47 0.80
C VAL A 41 17.52 -12.78 0.74
N VAL A 42 17.08 -13.75 1.55
CA VAL A 42 15.66 -14.09 1.69
C VAL A 42 15.03 -13.25 2.81
N TYR A 43 13.90 -12.64 2.51
CA TYR A 43 13.14 -11.84 3.47
C TYR A 43 11.63 -11.96 3.22
N ASP A 44 10.84 -11.58 4.22
CA ASP A 44 9.39 -11.44 4.05
C ASP A 44 9.04 -9.96 3.90
N PHE A 45 8.09 -9.68 3.01
CA PHE A 45 7.47 -8.38 2.82
C PHE A 45 6.00 -8.50 3.23
N ILE A 46 5.60 -7.73 4.24
CA ILE A 46 4.27 -7.83 4.86
C ILE A 46 3.44 -6.58 4.56
N THR A 47 2.25 -6.75 3.97
CA THR A 47 1.36 -5.62 3.68
C THR A 47 -0.08 -5.91 4.08
N HIS A 48 -0.87 -4.86 4.29
CA HIS A 48 -2.34 -4.97 4.19
C HIS A 48 -2.71 -5.46 2.79
N GLN A 49 -3.84 -6.17 2.68
CA GLN A 49 -4.34 -6.62 1.39
C GLN A 49 -4.80 -5.43 0.55
N GLU A 50 -5.47 -4.47 1.16
CA GLU A 50 -5.97 -3.26 0.51
C GLU A 50 -4.83 -2.39 0.00
N CYS A 51 -3.73 -2.24 0.75
CA CYS A 51 -2.56 -1.50 0.27
C CYS A 51 -1.94 -2.17 -0.97
N LYS A 52 -1.85 -3.50 -1.00
CA LYS A 52 -1.36 -4.20 -2.20
C LYS A 52 -2.30 -4.01 -3.39
N GLU A 53 -3.62 -4.11 -3.17
CA GLU A 53 -4.60 -3.90 -4.23
C GLU A 53 -4.54 -2.47 -4.79
N VAL A 54 -4.41 -1.45 -3.94
CA VAL A 54 -4.24 -0.05 -4.39
C VAL A 54 -2.97 0.13 -5.22
N ALA A 55 -1.85 -0.45 -4.77
CA ALA A 55 -0.59 -0.36 -5.52
C ALA A 55 -0.73 -0.93 -6.95
N HIS A 56 -1.49 -2.02 -7.11
CA HIS A 56 -1.79 -2.57 -8.43
C HIS A 56 -2.75 -1.69 -9.24
N GLU A 57 -3.84 -1.22 -8.64
CA GLU A 57 -4.85 -0.41 -9.34
C GLU A 57 -4.29 0.96 -9.79
N LEU A 58 -3.41 1.56 -9.00
CA LEU A 58 -2.68 2.78 -9.34
C LEU A 58 -1.42 2.51 -10.19
N ARG A 59 -1.17 1.26 -10.58
CA ARG A 59 -0.02 0.86 -11.41
C ARG A 59 1.34 1.31 -10.88
N MET A 60 1.47 1.37 -9.55
CA MET A 60 2.69 1.86 -8.88
C MET A 60 3.93 0.99 -9.18
N TYR A 61 3.75 -0.20 -9.72
CA TYR A 61 4.83 -1.12 -10.08
C TYR A 61 5.41 -0.88 -11.48
N ASP A 62 4.72 -0.12 -12.35
CA ASP A 62 5.07 -0.02 -13.78
C ASP A 62 6.43 0.67 -14.00
N ASP A 63 6.79 1.61 -13.13
CA ASP A 63 8.05 2.37 -13.18
C ASP A 63 9.10 1.88 -12.17
N CYS A 64 8.82 0.79 -11.44
CA CYS A 64 9.80 0.21 -10.52
C CYS A 64 10.92 -0.49 -11.28
N ASP A 65 12.14 -0.37 -10.77
CA ASP A 65 13.27 -1.16 -11.25
C ASP A 65 13.23 -2.60 -10.69
N ASP A 66 14.35 -3.30 -10.83
CA ASP A 66 14.58 -4.64 -10.32
C ASP A 66 14.35 -4.82 -8.80
N SER A 67 14.20 -3.76 -8.01
CA SER A 67 13.96 -3.79 -6.57
C SER A 67 12.47 -3.81 -6.18
N GLY A 68 11.57 -3.50 -7.11
CA GLY A 68 10.13 -3.44 -6.87
C GLY A 68 9.68 -2.18 -6.13
N LEU A 69 8.43 -2.18 -5.67
CA LEU A 69 7.84 -1.04 -4.96
C LEU A 69 8.18 -1.10 -3.47
N ASP A 70 8.82 -0.06 -2.96
CA ASP A 70 9.07 0.12 -1.53
C ASP A 70 7.97 0.92 -0.82
N GLY A 71 8.05 0.97 0.50
CA GLY A 71 7.05 1.66 1.32
C GLY A 71 7.06 3.18 1.22
N GLU A 72 8.20 3.83 0.97
CA GLU A 72 8.29 5.26 0.73
C GLU A 72 7.64 5.62 -0.61
N SER A 73 8.02 4.94 -1.69
CA SER A 73 7.43 5.13 -3.02
C SER A 73 5.91 4.92 -3.01
N PHE A 74 5.41 3.84 -2.38
CA PHE A 74 3.96 3.61 -2.21
C PHE A 74 3.26 4.80 -1.52
N ARG A 75 3.90 5.34 -0.48
CA ARG A 75 3.36 6.40 0.35
C ARG A 75 3.29 7.73 -0.40
N GLU A 76 4.31 8.05 -1.16
CA GLU A 76 4.37 9.24 -2.00
C GLU A 76 3.33 9.16 -3.13
N GLU A 77 3.23 8.03 -3.83
CA GLU A 77 2.24 7.84 -4.89
C GLU A 77 0.80 7.90 -4.36
N LEU A 78 0.55 7.34 -3.17
CA LEU A 78 -0.76 7.44 -2.52
C LEU A 78 -1.10 8.89 -2.16
N ASP A 79 -0.14 9.64 -1.59
CA ASP A 79 -0.34 11.05 -1.23
C ASP A 79 -0.53 11.91 -2.49
N SER A 80 0.22 11.61 -3.56
CA SER A 80 0.12 12.25 -4.89
C SER A 80 -1.27 12.06 -5.50
N TYR A 81 -1.81 10.82 -5.47
CA TYR A 81 -3.18 10.55 -5.92
C TYR A 81 -4.21 11.39 -5.15
N VAL A 82 -4.10 11.43 -3.81
CA VAL A 82 -5.03 12.21 -2.98
C VAL A 82 -4.92 13.70 -3.31
N TYR A 83 -3.69 14.23 -3.41
CA TYR A 83 -3.48 15.62 -3.76
C TYR A 83 -4.06 15.96 -5.14
N ALA A 84 -3.81 15.14 -6.15
CA ALA A 84 -4.29 15.40 -7.51
C ALA A 84 -5.82 15.37 -7.65
N ASN A 85 -6.52 14.55 -6.86
CA ASN A 85 -7.96 14.32 -7.00
C ASN A 85 -8.82 15.01 -5.93
N HIS A 86 -8.24 15.35 -4.78
CA HIS A 86 -8.96 15.82 -3.59
C HIS A 86 -8.35 17.10 -2.99
N TYR A 87 -7.69 17.91 -3.82
CA TYR A 87 -7.24 19.26 -3.48
C TYR A 87 -8.43 20.21 -3.28
N ASP A 88 -8.40 21.00 -2.21
CA ASP A 88 -9.35 22.08 -1.94
C ASP A 88 -8.64 23.43 -2.13
N GLU A 89 -8.93 24.10 -3.26
CA GLU A 89 -8.39 25.42 -3.60
C GLU A 89 -8.73 26.50 -2.55
N HIS A 90 -9.79 26.32 -1.76
CA HIS A 90 -10.17 27.30 -0.74
C HIS A 90 -9.30 27.23 0.50
N THR A 91 -8.81 26.04 0.85
CA THR A 91 -7.93 25.84 2.00
C THR A 91 -6.47 25.71 1.62
N ASP A 92 -6.16 25.64 0.32
CA ASP A 92 -4.80 25.40 -0.21
C ASP A 92 -4.20 24.09 0.35
N ASP A 93 -5.05 23.08 0.53
CA ASP A 93 -4.72 21.78 1.14
C ASP A 93 -5.73 20.71 0.67
N VAL A 94 -5.50 19.45 0.99
CA VAL A 94 -6.48 18.37 0.74
C VAL A 94 -7.70 18.51 1.65
N TYR A 95 -8.88 18.12 1.15
CA TYR A 95 -10.10 18.14 1.96
C TYR A 95 -9.89 17.43 3.31
N THR A 96 -10.38 18.03 4.41
CA THR A 96 -10.26 17.48 5.78
C THR A 96 -10.74 16.02 5.91
N SER A 97 -11.68 15.60 5.06
CA SER A 97 -12.16 14.19 4.99
C SER A 97 -11.11 13.18 4.49
N TRP A 98 -9.93 13.65 4.05
CA TRP A 98 -8.78 12.88 3.60
C TRP A 98 -7.58 12.94 4.55
N GLN A 99 -7.67 13.72 5.64
CA GLN A 99 -6.66 13.76 6.70
C GLN A 99 -6.77 12.53 7.62
N LEU A 100 -6.62 11.34 7.04
CA LEU A 100 -6.73 10.04 7.71
C LEU A 100 -5.35 9.38 7.79
N ASN A 101 -5.23 8.29 8.55
CA ASN A 101 -4.02 7.47 8.46
C ASN A 101 -3.94 6.80 7.07
N ARG A 102 -2.72 6.49 6.62
CA ARG A 102 -2.45 5.97 5.27
C ARG A 102 -3.19 4.67 4.94
N TYR A 103 -3.50 3.84 5.93
CA TYR A 103 -4.31 2.63 5.70
C TYR A 103 -5.77 2.97 5.40
N GLU A 104 -6.36 3.93 6.11
CA GLU A 104 -7.71 4.42 5.80
C GLU A 104 -7.77 5.14 4.45
N ILE A 105 -6.73 5.92 4.11
CA ILE A 105 -6.59 6.53 2.78
C ILE A 105 -6.57 5.44 1.71
N ALA A 106 -5.70 4.43 1.84
CA ALA A 106 -5.61 3.34 0.88
C ALA A 106 -6.97 2.65 0.66
N LYS A 107 -7.72 2.36 1.73
CA LYS A 107 -9.08 1.79 1.59
C LYS A 107 -10.04 2.72 0.86
N LYS A 108 -9.98 4.02 1.13
CA LYS A 108 -10.86 5.01 0.50
C LYS A 108 -10.55 5.14 -0.99
N VAL A 109 -9.27 5.27 -1.35
CA VAL A 109 -8.79 5.27 -2.75
C VAL A 109 -9.21 3.98 -3.46
N LEU A 110 -9.00 2.81 -2.85
CA LEU A 110 -9.40 1.53 -3.44
C LEU A 110 -10.89 1.46 -3.75
N ASN A 111 -11.72 2.04 -2.89
CA ASN A 111 -13.16 2.08 -3.07
C ASN A 111 -13.55 3.00 -4.23
N GLU A 112 -12.90 4.17 -4.38
CA GLU A 112 -13.10 5.07 -5.53
C GLU A 112 -12.75 4.37 -6.84
N LEU A 113 -11.55 3.79 -6.93
CA LEU A 113 -11.08 3.08 -8.13
C LEU A 113 -11.97 1.89 -8.53
N LYS A 114 -12.65 1.27 -7.56
CA LYS A 114 -13.61 0.18 -7.81
C LYS A 114 -15.00 0.66 -8.20
N GLN A 115 -15.39 1.88 -7.83
CA GLN A 115 -16.69 2.46 -8.21
C GLN A 115 -16.66 3.09 -9.60
N ASP A 116 -15.49 3.51 -10.07
CA ASP A 116 -15.29 4.07 -11.42
C ASP A 116 -15.20 3.00 -12.53
N ARG A 117 -15.44 1.72 -12.20
CA ARG A 117 -15.48 0.58 -13.12
C ARG A 117 -16.91 0.13 -13.44
#